data_AF-A0A6P7GFK4-F1
#
_entry.id   AF-A0A6P7GFK4-F1
#
_cell.length_a   1.000
_cell.length_b   1.000
_cell.length_c   1.000
_cell.angle_alpha   90.00
_cell.angle_beta   90.00
_cell.angle_gamma   90.00
#
_symmetry.space_group_name_H-M   'P 1'
#
loop_
_entity.id
_entity.type
_entity.pdbx_description
1 polymer ?
#
loop_
_entity_poly.entity_id
_entity_poly.type
_entity_poly.pdbx_seq_one_letter_code
_entity_poly.pdbx_strand_id
1 'polypeptide(L)'
;MGCGEALMKLFMLVVNTIFALGGLILIIIGVVKKLNVKNLSEAVPDDYSIEVAPILTIVVGVIIFVIAFFGCWGAIRDSPFLLTTYGVILLVIFLLQIAVGIFAVTHIKDEENFKIQVKKQVIRVFNEAKRNKKYELTDLIQKDFHCCGPDGSSFWGNDIPDSCFDSHKHQYTDGCKIKVYEFLHKTMFIIGITVIAFSVLEIIGCIFSLCLASRIKKSERRSSY
;
A
#
# COMPACT_ATOMS: atom_id res chain seq x y z
N MET A 1 0.52 6.10 39.24
CA MET A 1 -0.01 5.80 37.88
C MET A 1 -1.06 4.72 38.03
N GLY A 2 -2.26 4.89 37.48
CA GLY A 2 -3.29 3.84 37.54
C GLY A 2 -2.98 2.70 36.57
N CYS A 3 -3.39 1.47 36.88
CA CYS A 3 -3.16 0.28 36.03
C CYS A 3 -3.59 0.51 34.56
N GLY A 4 -4.72 1.19 34.34
CA GLY A 4 -5.19 1.52 32.99
C GLY A 4 -4.32 2.51 32.22
N GLU A 5 -3.63 3.43 32.89
CA GLU A 5 -2.72 4.38 32.22
C GLU A 5 -1.46 3.69 31.70
N ALA A 6 -0.90 2.78 32.51
CA ALA A 6 0.23 1.96 32.11
C ALA A 6 -0.12 1.07 30.91
N LEU A 7 -1.32 0.47 30.91
CA LEU A 7 -1.79 -0.36 29.81
C LEU A 7 -1.96 0.44 28.51
N MET A 8 -2.57 1.64 28.57
CA MET A 8 -2.72 2.52 27.40
C MET A 8 -1.37 2.93 26.82
N LYS A 9 -0.42 3.34 27.67
CA LYS A 9 0.95 3.69 27.26
C LYS A 9 1.67 2.51 26.62
N LEU A 10 1.60 1.33 27.24
CA LEU A 10 2.24 0.12 26.74
C LEU A 10 1.70 -0.26 25.35
N PHE A 11 0.37 -0.26 25.19
CA PHE A 11 -0.26 -0.54 23.90
C PHE A 11 0.21 0.45 22.83
N MET A 12 0.15 1.75 23.12
CA MET A 12 0.57 2.79 22.17
C MET A 12 2.05 2.64 21.79
N LEU A 13 2.92 2.33 22.75
CA LEU A 13 4.35 2.15 22.51
C LEU A 13 4.63 0.94 21.62
N VAL A 14 4.01 -0.21 21.92
CA VAL A 14 4.21 -1.44 21.15
C VAL A 14 3.71 -1.27 19.72
N VAL A 15 2.48 -0.79 19.55
CA VAL A 15 1.86 -0.64 18.22
C VAL A 15 2.63 0.37 17.37
N ASN A 16 2.96 1.55 17.91
CA ASN A 16 3.72 2.55 17.16
C ASN A 16 5.15 2.10 16.89
N THR A 17 5.80 1.32 17.77
CA THR A 17 7.13 0.77 17.47
C THR A 17 7.08 -0.20 16.29
N ILE A 18 6.06 -1.06 16.22
CA ILE A 18 5.86 -1.96 15.07
C ILE A 18 5.67 -1.13 13.78
N PHE A 19 4.83 -0.09 13.81
CA PHE A 19 4.63 0.77 12.64
C PHE A 19 5.89 1.55 12.25
N ALA A 20 6.67 2.04 13.21
CA ALA A 20 7.93 2.72 12.93
C ALA A 20 8.93 1.78 12.23
N LEU A 21 9.08 0.55 12.72
CA LEU A 21 9.93 -0.46 12.08
C LEU A 21 9.42 -0.81 10.67
N GLY A 22 8.11 -0.98 10.51
CA GLY A 22 7.49 -1.21 9.20
C GLY A 22 7.74 -0.06 8.21
N GLY A 23 7.58 1.19 8.67
CA GLY A 23 7.87 2.39 7.87
C GLY A 23 9.34 2.44 7.43
N LEU A 24 10.27 2.12 8.33
CA LEU A 24 11.70 2.05 8.01
C LEU A 24 12.00 0.96 6.96
N ILE A 25 11.40 -0.22 7.09
CA ILE A 25 11.53 -1.30 6.10
C ILE A 25 11.03 -0.85 4.72
N LEU A 26 9.88 -0.17 4.65
CA LEU A 26 9.34 0.35 3.39
C LEU A 26 10.27 1.39 2.75
N ILE A 27 10.86 2.28 3.55
CA ILE A 27 11.85 3.26 3.06
C ILE A 27 13.05 2.53 2.45
N ILE A 28 13.60 1.54 3.15
CA ILE A 28 14.76 0.76 2.67
C ILE A 28 14.42 0.05 1.35
N ILE A 29 13.28 -0.64 1.28
CA ILE A 29 12.82 -1.33 0.06
C ILE A 29 12.66 -0.34 -1.10
N GLY A 30 12.01 0.80 -0.85
CA GLY A 30 11.80 1.83 -1.87
C GLY A 30 13.11 2.41 -2.39
N VAL A 31 14.09 2.67 -1.51
CA VAL A 31 15.42 3.15 -1.91
C VAL A 31 16.16 2.10 -2.73
N VAL A 32 16.22 0.85 -2.28
CA VAL A 32 16.89 -0.24 -3.01
C VAL A 32 16.27 -0.42 -4.40
N LYS A 33 14.94 -0.44 -4.50
CA LYS A 33 14.25 -0.55 -5.79
C LYS A 33 14.53 0.64 -6.70
N LYS A 34 14.55 1.86 -6.15
CA LYS A 34 14.88 3.06 -6.91
C LYS A 34 16.31 3.00 -7.48
N LEU A 35 17.29 2.56 -6.68
CA LEU A 35 18.67 2.43 -7.13
C LEU A 35 18.82 1.36 -8.23
N ASN A 36 18.15 0.22 -8.08
CA ASN A 36 18.19 -0.84 -9.09
C ASN A 36 17.52 -0.42 -10.41
N VAL A 37 16.44 0.34 -10.35
CA VAL A 37 15.79 0.91 -11.56
C VAL A 37 16.70 1.92 -12.23
N LYS A 38 17.36 2.81 -11.47
CA LYS A 38 18.30 3.80 -12.02
C LYS A 38 19.50 3.19 -12.72
N ASN A 39 20.06 2.12 -12.17
CA ASN A 39 21.16 1.39 -12.80
C ASN A 39 20.75 0.72 -14.13
N LEU A 40 19.45 0.48 -14.36
CA LEU A 40 18.91 -0.02 -15.62
C LEU A 40 18.51 1.11 -16.58
N SER A 41 18.03 2.25 -16.07
CA SER A 41 17.58 3.38 -16.89
C SER A 41 18.72 4.15 -17.55
N GLU A 42 19.96 4.07 -17.04
CA GLU A 42 21.13 4.57 -17.78
C GLU A 42 21.37 3.82 -19.11
N ALA A 43 20.64 2.71 -19.36
CA ALA A 43 20.67 1.94 -20.61
C ALA A 43 19.38 2.03 -21.46
N VAL A 44 18.31 2.74 -21.03
CA VAL A 44 16.97 2.73 -21.69
C VAL A 44 16.28 4.12 -21.66
N PRO A 45 15.56 4.57 -22.70
CA PRO A 45 15.05 5.95 -22.80
C PRO A 45 13.92 6.33 -21.81
N ASP A 46 13.90 7.61 -21.41
CA ASP A 46 13.13 8.35 -20.38
C ASP A 46 11.58 8.21 -20.36
N ASP A 47 10.98 7.37 -21.19
CA ASP A 47 9.56 7.51 -21.55
C ASP A 47 8.59 6.68 -20.70
N TYR A 48 9.05 6.05 -19.61
CA TYR A 48 8.21 5.26 -18.71
C TYR A 48 8.42 5.65 -17.24
N SER A 49 7.31 5.96 -16.57
CA SER A 49 7.24 6.35 -15.16
C SER A 49 7.46 5.18 -14.18
N ILE A 50 8.42 4.29 -14.46
CA ILE A 50 8.74 3.13 -13.60
C ILE A 50 9.29 3.59 -12.23
N GLU A 51 9.81 4.81 -12.14
CA GLU A 51 10.25 5.42 -10.89
C GLU A 51 9.11 5.77 -9.91
N VAL A 52 7.86 5.87 -10.39
CA VAL A 52 6.73 6.32 -9.56
C VAL A 52 6.46 5.35 -8.41
N ALA A 53 6.52 4.04 -8.66
CA ALA A 53 6.22 3.03 -7.64
C ALA A 53 7.26 3.02 -6.48
N PRO A 54 8.58 3.00 -6.74
CA PRO A 54 9.59 3.15 -5.69
C PRO A 54 9.47 4.46 -4.91
N ILE A 55 9.24 5.58 -5.59
CA ILE A 55 9.09 6.89 -4.95
C ILE A 55 7.87 6.92 -4.02
N LEU A 56 6.72 6.43 -4.48
CA LEU A 56 5.51 6.33 -3.66
C LEU A 56 5.73 5.46 -2.42
N THR A 57 6.46 4.35 -2.56
CA THR A 57 6.79 3.46 -1.44
C THR A 57 7.62 4.17 -0.37
N ILE A 58 8.61 4.97 -0.79
CA ILE A 58 9.41 5.79 0.14
C ILE A 58 8.53 6.81 0.86
N VAL A 59 7.69 7.55 0.12
CA VAL A 59 6.83 8.59 0.70
C VAL A 59 5.87 8.00 1.74
N VAL A 60 5.21 6.88 1.42
CA VAL A 60 4.33 6.17 2.35
C VAL A 60 5.11 5.71 3.59
N GLY A 61 6.30 5.13 3.42
CA GLY A 61 7.15 4.70 4.53
C GLY A 61 7.56 5.84 5.46
N VAL A 62 7.92 7.01 4.91
CA VAL A 62 8.25 8.22 5.69
C VAL A 62 7.04 8.71 6.48
N ILE A 63 5.85 8.78 5.87
CA ILE A 63 4.63 9.21 6.56
C ILE A 63 4.33 8.28 7.74
N ILE A 64 4.36 6.96 7.53
CA ILE A 64 4.13 5.97 8.59
C ILE A 64 5.14 6.15 9.73
N PHE A 65 6.43 6.28 9.40
CA PHE A 65 7.49 6.45 10.40
C PHE A 65 7.30 7.72 11.23
N VAL A 66 6.99 8.85 10.60
CA VAL A 66 6.79 10.14 11.30
C VAL A 66 5.57 10.09 12.23
N ILE A 67 4.46 9.53 11.77
CA ILE A 67 3.24 9.38 12.60
C ILE A 67 3.52 8.49 13.81
N ALA A 68 4.17 7.34 13.58
CA ALA A 68 4.54 6.41 14.64
C ALA A 68 5.52 7.04 15.64
N PHE A 69 6.48 7.84 15.15
CA PHE A 69 7.42 8.56 16.00
C PHE A 69 6.71 9.54 16.93
N PHE A 70 5.75 10.33 16.44
CA PHE A 70 4.95 11.20 17.30
C PHE A 70 4.14 10.43 18.35
N GLY A 71 3.58 9.27 17.98
CA GLY A 71 2.88 8.38 18.89
C GLY A 71 3.77 7.85 20.02
N CYS A 72 4.95 7.32 19.69
CA CYS A 72 5.92 6.83 20.67
C CYS A 72 6.47 7.96 21.55
N TRP A 73 6.94 9.05 20.94
CA TRP A 73 7.56 10.16 21.66
C TRP A 73 6.56 10.88 22.56
N GLY A 74 5.32 11.04 22.10
CA GLY A 74 4.22 11.60 22.90
C GLY A 74 3.92 10.75 24.14
N ALA A 75 3.89 9.42 24.01
CA ALA A 75 3.66 8.50 25.12
C ALA A 75 4.83 8.44 26.11
N ILE A 76 6.08 8.51 25.64
CA ILE A 76 7.29 8.48 26.49
C ILE A 76 7.49 9.80 27.24
N ARG A 77 7.30 10.94 26.56
CA ARG A 77 7.54 12.27 27.15
C ARG A 77 6.37 12.77 27.98
N ASP A 78 5.27 12.02 28.06
CA ASP A 78 4.02 12.47 28.67
C ASP A 78 3.63 13.88 28.17
N SER A 79 3.79 14.13 26.87
CA SER A 79 3.51 15.45 26.30
C SER A 79 2.08 15.49 25.76
N PRO A 80 1.18 16.29 26.38
CA PRO A 80 -0.21 16.34 25.94
C PRO A 80 -0.36 16.93 24.53
N PHE A 81 0.56 17.82 24.12
CA PHE A 81 0.58 18.38 22.77
C PHE A 81 0.86 17.31 21.71
N LEU A 82 1.95 16.53 21.86
CA LEU A 82 2.29 15.47 20.90
C LEU A 82 1.21 14.40 20.81
N LEU A 83 0.65 13.98 21.95
CA LEU A 83 -0.45 13.00 21.99
C LEU A 83 -1.72 13.52 21.29
N THR A 84 -2.03 14.81 21.46
CA THR A 84 -3.17 15.44 20.77
C THR A 84 -2.92 15.52 19.27
N THR A 85 -1.73 15.93 18.84
CA THR A 85 -1.36 15.97 17.41
C THR A 85 -1.45 14.59 16.78
N TYR A 86 -0.93 13.56 17.44
CA TYR A 86 -1.06 12.16 16.98
C TYR A 86 -2.53 11.75 16.83
N GLY A 87 -3.37 12.02 17.84
CA GLY A 87 -4.81 11.72 17.77
C GLY A 87 -5.54 12.45 16.64
N VAL A 88 -5.22 13.73 16.41
CA VAL A 88 -5.77 14.51 15.29
C VAL A 88 -5.34 13.94 13.94
N ILE A 89 -4.07 13.54 13.79
CA ILE A 89 -3.59 12.92 12.55
C ILE A 89 -4.34 11.62 12.28
N LEU A 90 -4.50 10.74 13.28
CA LEU A 90 -5.28 9.50 13.12
C LEU A 90 -6.73 9.77 12.72
N LEU A 91 -7.37 10.78 13.32
CA LEU A 91 -8.73 11.17 12.96
C LEU A 91 -8.81 11.62 11.50
N VAL A 92 -7.86 12.44 11.03
CA VAL A 92 -7.82 12.90 9.64
C VAL A 92 -7.63 11.72 8.68
N ILE A 93 -6.75 10.78 9.00
CA ILE A 93 -6.52 9.58 8.17
C ILE A 93 -7.80 8.73 8.10
N PHE A 94 -8.47 8.52 9.23
CA PHE A 94 -9.74 7.78 9.27
C PHE A 94 -10.82 8.43 8.38
N LEU A 95 -10.96 9.77 8.41
CA LEU A 95 -11.89 10.48 7.55
C LEU A 95 -11.52 10.36 6.06
N LEU A 96 -10.22 10.39 5.73
CA LEU A 96 -9.74 10.17 4.37
C LEU A 96 -10.04 8.73 3.90
N GLN A 97 -9.90 7.73 4.76
CA GLN A 97 -10.25 6.34 4.44
C GLN A 97 -11.74 6.19 4.12
N ILE A 98 -12.61 6.85 4.88
CA ILE A 98 -14.06 6.86 4.59
C ILE A 98 -14.31 7.51 3.22
N ALA A 99 -13.70 8.65 2.94
CA ALA A 99 -13.88 9.35 1.66
C ALA A 99 -13.44 8.48 0.47
N VAL A 100 -12.26 7.85 0.57
CA VAL A 100 -11.73 6.93 -0.45
C VAL A 100 -12.62 5.69 -0.57
N GLY A 101 -13.09 5.13 0.55
CA GLY A 101 -13.99 3.98 0.56
C GLY A 101 -15.33 4.27 -0.14
N ILE A 102 -15.94 5.43 0.13
CA ILE A 102 -17.16 5.87 -0.57
C ILE A 102 -16.88 6.02 -2.06
N PHE A 103 -15.78 6.69 -2.44
CA PHE A 103 -15.40 6.87 -3.83
C PHE A 103 -15.17 5.54 -4.57
N ALA A 104 -14.51 4.59 -3.91
CA ALA A 104 -14.27 3.25 -4.46
C ALA A 104 -15.58 2.50 -4.70
N VAL A 105 -16.50 2.52 -3.73
CA VAL A 105 -17.81 1.86 -3.88
C VAL A 105 -18.63 2.50 -5.00
N THR A 106 -18.62 3.83 -5.17
CA THR A 106 -19.41 4.45 -6.24
C THR A 106 -18.90 4.14 -7.65
N HIS A 107 -17.59 3.93 -7.82
CA HIS A 107 -16.98 3.64 -9.13
C HIS A 107 -16.90 2.15 -9.45
N ILE A 108 -16.79 1.30 -8.43
CA ILE A 108 -16.63 -0.17 -8.58
C ILE A 108 -17.98 -0.91 -8.39
N LYS A 109 -19.08 -0.16 -8.33
CA LYS A 109 -20.44 -0.65 -8.03
C LYS A 109 -20.94 -1.77 -8.96
N ASP A 110 -20.40 -1.86 -10.17
CA ASP A 110 -20.78 -2.85 -11.17
C ASP A 110 -19.58 -3.76 -11.46
N GLU A 111 -19.63 -4.98 -10.92
CA GLU A 111 -18.60 -6.01 -11.08
C GLU A 111 -18.38 -6.33 -12.57
N GLU A 112 -19.44 -6.31 -13.39
CA GLU A 112 -19.35 -6.59 -14.81
C GLU A 112 -18.60 -5.47 -15.54
N ASN A 113 -18.93 -4.22 -15.22
CA ASN A 113 -18.23 -3.06 -15.78
C ASN A 113 -16.75 -3.03 -15.36
N PHE A 114 -16.45 -3.34 -14.09
CA PHE A 114 -15.07 -3.45 -13.60
C PHE A 114 -14.31 -4.54 -14.36
N LYS A 115 -14.91 -5.73 -14.53
CA LYS A 115 -14.35 -6.84 -15.31
C LYS A 115 -14.06 -6.43 -16.75
N ILE A 116 -14.98 -5.72 -17.39
CA ILE A 116 -14.80 -5.23 -18.76
C ILE A 116 -13.65 -4.22 -18.82
N GLN A 117 -13.58 -3.28 -17.88
CA GLN A 117 -12.53 -2.26 -17.84
C GLN A 117 -11.15 -2.86 -17.62
N VAL A 118 -11.00 -3.78 -16.66
CA VAL A 118 -9.74 -4.49 -16.42
C VAL A 118 -9.30 -5.25 -17.67
N LYS A 119 -10.19 -6.03 -18.28
CA LYS A 119 -9.87 -6.79 -19.50
C LYS A 119 -9.46 -5.87 -20.64
N LYS A 120 -10.17 -4.76 -20.85
CA LYS A 120 -9.80 -3.74 -21.86
C LYS A 120 -8.43 -3.13 -21.58
N GLN A 121 -8.12 -2.86 -20.32
CA GLN A 121 -6.83 -2.28 -19.94
C GLN A 121 -5.68 -3.26 -20.17
N VAL A 122 -5.85 -4.54 -19.81
CA VAL A 122 -4.85 -5.59 -20.11
C VAL A 122 -4.61 -5.66 -21.62
N ILE A 123 -5.66 -5.72 -22.43
CA ILE A 123 -5.51 -5.74 -23.90
C ILE A 123 -4.73 -4.51 -24.41
N ARG A 124 -5.04 -3.31 -23.89
CA ARG A 124 -4.32 -2.08 -24.26
C ARG A 124 -2.84 -2.15 -23.92
N VAL A 125 -2.49 -2.60 -22.72
CA VAL A 125 -1.09 -2.75 -22.27
C VAL A 125 -0.32 -3.71 -23.18
N PHE A 126 -0.90 -4.86 -23.53
CA PHE A 126 -0.25 -5.82 -24.43
C PHE A 126 -0.12 -5.31 -25.87
N ASN A 127 -1.14 -4.61 -26.39
CA ASN A 127 -1.07 -3.99 -27.72
C ASN A 127 -0.01 -2.89 -27.78
N GLU A 128 0.09 -2.07 -26.73
CA GLU A 128 1.09 -1.01 -26.63
C GLU A 128 2.50 -1.56 -26.50
N ALA A 129 2.71 -2.61 -25.69
CA ALA A 129 3.97 -3.33 -25.59
C ALA A 129 4.42 -3.87 -26.96
N LYS A 130 3.50 -4.50 -27.71
CA LYS A 130 3.78 -5.02 -29.06
C LYS A 130 4.08 -3.91 -30.08
N ARG A 131 3.37 -2.77 -30.01
CA ARG A 131 3.58 -1.62 -30.89
C ARG A 131 4.93 -0.93 -30.63
N ASN A 132 5.26 -0.72 -29.37
CA ASN A 132 6.44 0.05 -28.97
C ASN A 132 7.69 -0.84 -28.78
N LYS A 133 7.56 -2.16 -28.94
CA LYS A 133 8.61 -3.17 -28.68
C LYS A 133 9.18 -3.08 -27.26
N LYS A 134 8.33 -2.79 -26.27
CA LYS A 134 8.68 -2.69 -24.85
C LYS A 134 7.91 -3.74 -24.07
N TYR A 135 8.57 -4.86 -23.75
CA TYR A 135 7.91 -6.05 -23.19
C TYR A 135 8.05 -6.20 -21.66
N GLU A 136 8.83 -5.36 -21.00
CA GLU A 136 9.14 -5.50 -19.56
C GLU A 136 7.88 -5.67 -18.69
N LEU A 137 6.88 -4.82 -18.89
CA LEU A 137 5.63 -4.88 -18.12
C LEU A 137 4.81 -6.12 -18.47
N THR A 138 4.72 -6.49 -19.74
CA THR A 138 4.00 -7.71 -20.16
C THR A 138 4.70 -8.97 -19.70
N ASP A 139 6.03 -8.98 -19.66
CA ASP A 139 6.83 -10.11 -19.18
C ASP A 139 6.65 -10.32 -17.67
N LEU A 140 6.58 -9.23 -16.89
CA LEU A 140 6.22 -9.28 -15.48
C LEU A 140 4.81 -9.84 -15.28
N ILE A 141 3.83 -9.34 -16.04
CA ILE A 141 2.45 -9.83 -15.96
C ILE A 141 2.38 -11.33 -16.29
N GLN A 142 3.04 -11.77 -17.36
CA GLN A 142 3.01 -13.17 -17.79
C GLN A 142 3.65 -14.10 -16.76
N LYS A 143 4.80 -13.71 -16.18
CA LYS A 143 5.49 -14.47 -15.13
C LYS A 143 4.74 -14.47 -13.80
N ASP A 144 4.29 -13.31 -13.32
CA ASP A 144 3.64 -13.20 -12.01
C ASP A 144 2.26 -13.89 -12.00
N PHE A 145 1.52 -13.80 -13.11
CA PHE A 145 0.17 -14.36 -13.22
C PHE A 145 0.09 -15.70 -13.95
N HIS A 146 1.24 -16.26 -14.36
CA HIS A 146 1.34 -17.56 -15.04
C HIS A 146 0.37 -17.65 -16.23
N CYS A 147 0.43 -16.65 -17.10
CA CYS A 147 -0.47 -16.48 -18.24
C CYS A 147 0.32 -16.09 -19.48
N CYS A 148 -0.26 -16.22 -20.67
CA CYS A 148 0.40 -15.84 -21.93
C CYS A 148 -0.56 -15.07 -22.83
N GLY A 149 -0.19 -13.83 -23.17
CA GLY A 149 -1.03 -12.94 -23.99
C GLY A 149 -2.37 -12.55 -23.33
N PRO A 150 -3.14 -11.62 -23.92
CA PRO A 150 -4.43 -11.20 -23.35
C PRO A 150 -5.45 -12.36 -23.27
N ASP A 151 -5.54 -13.13 -24.35
CA ASP A 151 -6.51 -14.22 -24.55
C ASP A 151 -5.88 -15.61 -24.56
N GLY A 152 -4.55 -15.68 -24.62
CA GLY A 152 -3.78 -16.88 -24.86
C GLY A 152 -2.55 -16.59 -25.71
N SER A 153 -1.68 -17.59 -25.85
CA SER A 153 -0.40 -17.48 -26.54
C SER A 153 -0.49 -17.13 -28.02
N SER A 154 -1.65 -17.38 -28.66
CA SER A 154 -1.91 -17.04 -30.06
C SER A 154 -1.74 -15.56 -30.37
N PHE A 155 -1.83 -14.68 -29.37
CA PHE A 155 -1.55 -13.26 -29.51
C PHE A 155 -0.13 -12.96 -30.03
N TRP A 156 0.84 -13.79 -29.64
CA TRP A 156 2.24 -13.65 -30.04
C TRP A 156 2.55 -14.28 -31.40
N GLY A 157 1.67 -15.14 -31.91
CA GLY A 157 1.91 -15.90 -33.14
C GLY A 157 3.03 -16.92 -32.92
N ASN A 158 4.07 -16.86 -33.75
CA ASN A 158 5.20 -17.80 -33.68
C ASN A 158 6.29 -17.37 -32.70
N ASP A 159 6.36 -16.08 -32.36
CA ASP A 159 7.40 -15.50 -31.52
C ASP A 159 6.90 -15.34 -30.07
N ILE A 160 6.67 -16.46 -29.39
CA ILE A 160 6.19 -16.48 -28.01
C ILE A 160 7.34 -16.09 -27.06
N PRO A 161 7.17 -15.05 -26.20
CA PRO A 161 8.20 -14.64 -25.25
C PRO A 161 8.53 -15.73 -24.21
N ASP A 162 9.78 -15.78 -23.76
CA ASP A 162 10.22 -16.68 -22.68
C ASP A 162 9.43 -16.50 -21.38
N SER A 163 8.85 -15.31 -21.16
CA SER A 163 7.99 -15.01 -20.01
C SER A 163 6.65 -15.77 -20.01
N CYS A 164 6.28 -16.40 -21.12
CA CYS A 164 5.13 -17.31 -21.22
C CYS A 164 5.43 -18.76 -20.79
N PHE A 165 6.65 -19.06 -20.35
CA PHE A 165 7.05 -20.41 -19.99
C PHE A 165 7.47 -20.49 -18.52
N ASP A 166 7.17 -21.62 -17.89
CA ASP A 166 7.67 -21.93 -16.56
C ASP A 166 9.17 -22.36 -16.60
N SER A 167 9.75 -22.60 -15.42
CA SER A 167 11.13 -23.07 -15.28
C SER A 167 11.41 -24.42 -15.98
N HIS A 168 10.38 -25.20 -16.28
CA HIS A 168 10.45 -26.49 -16.97
C HIS A 168 10.09 -26.38 -18.46
N LYS A 169 9.94 -25.16 -18.99
CA LYS A 169 9.53 -24.86 -20.37
C LYS A 169 8.11 -25.31 -20.73
N HIS A 170 7.22 -25.46 -19.75
CA HIS A 170 5.79 -25.58 -20.03
C HIS A 170 5.21 -24.22 -20.32
N GLN A 171 4.49 -24.12 -21.44
CA GLN A 171 3.84 -22.89 -21.87
C GLN A 171 2.56 -22.64 -21.08
N TYR A 172 2.35 -21.41 -20.60
CA TYR A 172 1.08 -21.00 -20.03
C TYR A 172 0.00 -20.94 -21.12
N THR A 173 -1.13 -21.58 -20.87
CA THR A 173 -2.27 -21.62 -21.80
C THR A 173 -3.33 -20.57 -21.47
N ASP A 174 -3.33 -20.06 -20.24
CA ASP A 174 -4.35 -19.14 -19.76
C ASP A 174 -4.11 -17.71 -20.25
N GLY A 175 -5.19 -17.01 -20.63
CA GLY A 175 -5.15 -15.61 -21.02
C GLY A 175 -5.02 -14.66 -19.82
N CYS A 176 -4.09 -13.71 -19.90
CA CYS A 176 -3.78 -12.77 -18.83
C CYS A 176 -4.96 -11.87 -18.44
N LYS A 177 -5.91 -11.60 -19.34
CA LYS A 177 -7.08 -10.77 -19.03
C LYS A 177 -7.96 -11.35 -17.91
N ILE A 178 -7.99 -12.70 -17.80
CA ILE A 178 -8.80 -13.40 -16.80
C ILE A 178 -8.00 -13.47 -15.49
N LYS A 179 -6.74 -13.91 -15.55
CA LYS A 179 -5.88 -14.04 -14.36
C LYS A 179 -5.66 -12.71 -13.64
N VAL A 180 -5.41 -11.63 -14.38
CA VAL A 180 -5.25 -10.29 -13.80
C VAL A 180 -6.55 -9.81 -13.16
N TYR A 181 -7.71 -10.08 -13.78
CA TYR A 181 -9.00 -9.76 -13.17
C TYR A 181 -9.23 -10.53 -11.87
N GLU A 182 -8.99 -11.84 -11.87
CA GLU A 182 -9.15 -12.68 -10.67
C GLU A 182 -8.23 -12.23 -9.54
N PHE A 183 -6.98 -11.90 -9.87
CA PHE A 183 -6.04 -11.35 -8.91
C PHE A 183 -6.51 -10.01 -8.35
N LEU A 184 -6.91 -9.06 -9.20
CA LEU A 184 -7.38 -7.75 -8.76
C LEU A 184 -8.64 -7.87 -7.91
N HIS A 185 -9.61 -8.70 -8.31
CA HIS A 185 -10.83 -8.95 -7.55
C HIS A 185 -10.52 -9.51 -6.16
N LYS A 186 -9.67 -10.53 -6.08
CA LYS A 186 -9.23 -11.12 -4.81
C LYS A 186 -8.47 -10.11 -3.94
N THR A 187 -7.58 -9.34 -4.57
CA THR A 187 -6.75 -8.34 -3.89
C THR A 187 -7.60 -7.21 -3.33
N MET A 188 -8.61 -6.71 -4.06
CA MET A 188 -9.53 -5.68 -3.57
C MET A 188 -10.30 -6.14 -2.32
N PHE A 189 -10.75 -7.39 -2.28
CA PHE A 189 -11.42 -7.94 -1.11
C PHE A 189 -10.48 -7.99 0.11
N ILE A 190 -9.24 -8.46 -0.09
CA ILE A 190 -8.23 -8.49 0.97
C ILE A 190 -7.91 -7.07 1.45
N ILE A 191 -7.71 -6.12 0.54
CA ILE A 191 -7.50 -4.70 0.87
C ILE A 191 -8.65 -4.18 1.72
N GLY A 192 -9.90 -4.45 1.34
CA GLY A 192 -11.08 -4.06 2.12
C GLY A 192 -11.04 -4.54 3.57
N ILE A 193 -10.73 -5.81 3.80
CA ILE A 193 -10.59 -6.37 5.15
C ILE A 193 -9.45 -5.68 5.92
N THR A 194 -8.30 -5.50 5.29
CA THR A 194 -7.14 -4.87 5.94
C THR A 194 -7.40 -3.41 6.32
N VAL A 195 -8.09 -2.66 5.47
CA VAL A 195 -8.47 -1.26 5.74
C VAL A 195 -9.42 -1.20 6.94
N ILE A 196 -10.46 -2.05 6.98
CA ILE A 196 -11.39 -2.08 8.12
C ILE A 196 -10.66 -2.39 9.43
N ALA A 197 -9.77 -3.39 9.43
CA ALA A 197 -8.97 -3.71 10.61
C ALA A 197 -8.08 -2.54 11.05
N PHE A 198 -7.47 -1.85 10.08
CA PHE A 198 -6.64 -0.68 10.33
C PHE A 198 -7.45 0.49 10.89
N SER A 199 -8.65 0.78 10.35
CA SER A 199 -9.55 1.81 10.86
C SER A 199 -9.94 1.57 12.32
N VAL A 200 -10.16 0.31 12.74
CA VAL A 200 -10.43 -0.03 14.14
C VAL A 200 -9.22 0.30 15.03
N LEU A 201 -8.01 -0.04 14.59
CA LEU A 201 -6.78 0.30 15.31
C LEU A 201 -6.56 1.82 15.42
N GLU A 202 -6.87 2.58 14.37
CA GLU A 202 -6.81 4.05 14.38
C GLU A 202 -7.76 4.67 15.40
N ILE A 203 -9.02 4.19 15.47
CA ILE A 203 -10.00 4.68 16.43
C ILE A 203 -9.52 4.39 17.86
N ILE A 204 -9.05 3.16 18.13
CA ILE A 204 -8.50 2.78 19.44
C ILE A 204 -7.30 3.68 19.80
N GLY A 205 -6.37 3.86 18.85
CA GLY A 205 -5.21 4.73 19.02
C GLY A 205 -5.58 6.19 19.29
N CYS A 206 -6.59 6.70 18.59
CA CYS A 206 -7.12 8.05 18.77
C CYS A 206 -7.72 8.21 20.18
N ILE A 207 -8.61 7.29 20.58
CA ILE A 207 -9.22 7.31 21.92
C ILE A 207 -8.14 7.27 23.01
N PHE A 208 -7.19 6.34 22.91
CA PHE A 208 -6.12 6.22 23.91
C PHE A 208 -5.23 7.46 23.95
N SER A 209 -4.86 8.03 22.80
CA SER A 209 -4.06 9.25 22.74
C SER A 209 -4.75 10.45 23.39
N LEU A 210 -6.03 10.68 23.09
CA LEU A 210 -6.80 11.81 23.62
C LEU A 210 -7.14 11.63 25.10
N CYS A 211 -7.45 10.40 25.52
CA CYS A 211 -7.63 10.08 26.94
C CYS A 211 -6.35 10.31 27.73
N LEU A 212 -5.20 9.89 27.19
CA LEU A 212 -3.90 10.07 27.84
C LEU A 212 -3.52 11.56 27.92
N ALA A 213 -3.66 12.30 26.81
CA ALA A 213 -3.43 13.75 26.77
C ALA A 213 -4.30 14.51 27.77
N SER A 214 -5.60 14.15 27.85
CA SER A 214 -6.54 14.78 28.78
C SER A 214 -6.20 14.50 30.24
N ARG A 215 -5.74 13.27 30.55
CA ARG A 215 -5.29 12.90 31.90
C ARG A 215 -4.03 13.66 32.30
N ILE A 216 -3.03 13.70 31.43
CA ILE A 216 -1.78 14.44 31.65
C ILE A 216 -2.07 15.93 31.88
N LYS A 217 -2.84 16.57 30.99
CA LYS A 217 -3.22 17.98 31.11
C LYS A 217 -4.02 18.28 32.38
N LYS A 218 -4.79 17.31 32.89
CA LYS A 218 -5.48 17.43 34.19
C LYS A 218 -4.51 17.31 35.37
N SER A 219 -3.51 16.43 35.28
CA SER A 219 -2.47 16.28 36.29
C SER A 219 -1.58 17.51 36.40
N GLU A 220 -1.12 18.06 35.27
CA GLU A 220 -0.31 19.29 35.20
C GLU A 220 -1.04 20.48 35.84
N ARG A 221 -2.33 20.66 35.50
CA ARG A 221 -3.15 21.71 36.09
C ARG A 221 -3.26 21.56 37.61
N ARG A 222 -3.47 20.34 38.13
CA ARG A 222 -3.54 20.10 39.57
C ARG A 222 -2.23 20.35 40.30
N SER A 223 -1.10 20.12 39.65
CA SER A 223 0.22 20.41 40.24
C SER A 223 0.58 21.89 40.24
N SER A 224 -0.14 22.72 39.47
CA SER A 224 0.10 24.16 39.37
C SER A 224 -0.72 24.99 40.38
N TYR A 225 -1.66 24.36 41.09
CA TYR A 225 -2.40 24.92 42.23
C TYR A 225 -1.76 24.45 43.54
#